data_AF-A0A4X2KZQ6-F1
#
_entry.id   AF-A0A4X2KZQ6-F1
#
_cell.length_a   1.000
_cell.length_b   1.000
_cell.length_c   1.000
_cell.angle_alpha   90.00
_cell.angle_beta   90.00
_cell.angle_gamma   90.00
#
_symmetry.space_group_name_H-M   'P 1'
#
loop_
_entity.id
_entity.type
_entity.pdbx_description
1 polymer ?
#
loop_
_entity_poly.entity_id
_entity_poly.type
_entity_poly.pdbx_seq_one_letter_code
_entity_poly.pdbx_strand_id
1 'polypeptide(L)'
;MAESGRQPPSDSLEETPPTTHNFMIPKKEINTVPDMGKWKRSQMKTGPFAEHSNQLWNISAVPSWSKVNQGLIRMYKAECLEKFPVIQHFKFGSLLPIQPVTSS
;
A
#
# COMPACT_ATOMS: atom_id res chain seq x y z
N MET A 1 21.61 -18.50 59.44
CA MET A 1 22.07 -18.35 58.05
C MET A 1 21.54 -19.54 57.26
N ALA A 2 20.63 -19.30 56.33
CA ALA A 2 20.19 -20.29 55.35
C ALA A 2 19.86 -19.50 54.08
N GLU A 3 20.75 -19.62 53.10
CA GLU A 3 20.69 -18.94 51.81
C GLU A 3 19.72 -19.70 50.90
N SER A 4 18.61 -19.06 50.55
CA SER A 4 17.66 -19.58 49.56
C SER A 4 18.07 -19.02 48.20
N GLY A 5 18.71 -19.86 47.38
CA GLY A 5 19.16 -19.51 46.04
C GLY A 5 17.99 -19.16 45.13
N ARG A 6 17.98 -17.92 44.63
CA ARG A 6 17.01 -17.42 43.66
C ARG A 6 17.43 -17.91 42.26
N GLN A 7 16.73 -18.89 41.70
CA GLN A 7 16.86 -19.24 40.28
C GLN A 7 16.32 -18.08 39.42
N PRO A 8 17.00 -17.67 38.33
CA PRO A 8 16.44 -16.74 37.36
C PRO A 8 15.35 -17.44 36.53
N PRO A 9 14.30 -16.73 36.08
CA PRO A 9 13.32 -17.31 35.18
C PRO A 9 13.98 -17.62 33.83
N SER A 10 13.74 -18.84 33.35
CA SER A 10 14.17 -19.37 32.07
C SER A 10 13.67 -18.52 30.90
N ASP A 11 14.57 -18.33 29.92
CA ASP A 11 14.40 -17.63 28.66
C ASP A 11 12.98 -17.71 28.07
N SER A 12 12.41 -16.52 27.84
CA SER A 12 11.27 -16.36 26.95
C SER A 12 11.74 -16.70 25.54
N LEU A 13 11.29 -17.83 25.01
CA LEU A 13 11.39 -18.14 23.58
C LEU A 13 10.63 -17.06 22.81
N GLU A 14 11.37 -16.05 22.34
CA GLU A 14 10.89 -15.08 21.37
C GLU A 14 10.72 -15.85 20.05
N GLU A 15 9.52 -16.41 19.85
CA GLU A 15 9.16 -17.08 18.61
C GLU A 15 9.02 -15.99 17.54
N THR A 16 10.14 -15.60 16.94
CA THR A 16 10.13 -14.72 15.77
C THR A 16 9.30 -15.42 14.70
N PRO A 17 8.16 -14.86 14.25
CA PRO A 17 7.41 -15.48 13.17
C PRO A 17 8.35 -15.57 11.96
N PRO A 18 8.41 -16.72 11.26
CA PRO A 18 9.24 -16.84 10.07
C PRO A 18 8.77 -15.78 9.10
N THR A 19 9.53 -14.70 8.99
CA THR A 19 9.21 -13.59 8.09
C THR A 19 9.66 -13.97 6.69
N THR A 20 9.24 -15.14 6.23
CA THR A 20 9.21 -15.45 4.80
C THR A 20 7.99 -14.71 4.23
N HIS A 21 8.09 -13.39 4.21
CA HIS A 21 7.22 -12.59 3.36
C HIS A 21 7.62 -12.96 1.93
N ASN A 22 6.91 -13.92 1.35
CA ASN A 22 7.05 -14.23 -0.06
C ASN A 22 6.65 -12.97 -0.83
N PHE A 23 7.65 -12.19 -1.24
CA PHE A 23 7.45 -11.07 -2.13
C PHE A 23 6.98 -11.66 -3.46
N MET A 24 5.66 -11.64 -3.66
CA MET A 24 5.05 -12.06 -4.91
C MET A 24 5.47 -11.07 -5.98
N ILE A 25 6.56 -11.40 -6.69
CA ILE A 25 7.02 -10.64 -7.86
C ILE A 25 5.87 -10.69 -8.88
N PRO A 26 5.18 -9.55 -9.15
CA PRO A 26 4.07 -9.56 -10.07
C PRO A 26 4.62 -9.86 -11.47
N LYS A 27 4.22 -11.00 -12.04
CA LYS A 27 4.45 -11.24 -13.46
C LYS A 27 3.76 -10.12 -14.25
N LYS A 28 4.42 -9.56 -15.27
CA LYS A 28 3.86 -8.55 -16.18
C LYS A 28 2.74 -9.16 -17.03
N GLU A 29 1.62 -9.46 -16.40
CA GLU A 29 0.46 -10.12 -17.04
C GLU A 29 -0.64 -9.14 -17.44
N ILE A 30 -0.44 -7.84 -17.20
CA ILE A 30 -1.36 -6.75 -17.56
C ILE A 30 -0.68 -5.86 -18.58
N ASN A 31 -1.10 -5.99 -19.83
CA ASN A 31 -0.60 -5.19 -20.95
C ASN A 31 -1.70 -4.29 -21.54
N THR A 32 -2.97 -4.65 -21.32
CA THR A 32 -4.14 -3.96 -21.89
C THR A 32 -5.21 -3.71 -20.82
N VAL A 33 -6.12 -2.74 -21.06
CA VAL A 33 -7.20 -2.41 -20.11
C VAL A 33 -8.04 -3.64 -19.75
N PRO A 34 -8.42 -4.52 -20.71
CA PRO A 34 -9.13 -5.76 -20.39
C PRO A 34 -8.36 -6.72 -19.47
N ASP A 35 -7.02 -6.69 -19.47
CA ASP A 35 -6.20 -7.53 -18.59
C ASP A 35 -6.36 -7.16 -17.11
N MET A 36 -6.88 -5.97 -16.80
CA MET A 36 -7.28 -5.62 -15.43
C MET A 36 -8.36 -6.57 -14.89
N GLY A 37 -9.07 -7.30 -15.75
CA GLY A 37 -9.96 -8.39 -15.34
C GLY A 37 -9.25 -9.47 -14.52
N LYS A 38 -7.93 -9.63 -14.66
CA LYS A 38 -7.14 -10.57 -13.83
C LYS A 38 -7.02 -10.11 -12.38
N TRP A 39 -7.13 -8.81 -12.09
CA TRP A 39 -7.24 -8.28 -10.72
C TRP A 39 -8.58 -8.60 -10.06
N LYS A 40 -9.59 -9.08 -10.80
CA LYS A 40 -10.88 -9.49 -10.21
C LYS A 40 -10.74 -10.59 -9.16
N ARG A 41 -9.63 -11.35 -9.15
CA ARG A 41 -9.30 -12.26 -8.04
C ARG A 41 -8.34 -11.58 -7.08
N SER A 42 -8.89 -11.01 -6.01
CA SER A 42 -8.12 -10.58 -4.84
C SER A 42 -7.68 -11.80 -4.03
N GLN A 43 -6.38 -11.92 -3.73
CA GLN A 43 -5.86 -12.95 -2.81
C GLN A 43 -6.13 -12.59 -1.34
N MET A 44 -6.48 -11.33 -1.07
CA MET A 44 -6.65 -10.78 0.29
C MET A 44 -8.11 -10.61 0.69
N LYS A 45 -9.03 -10.64 -0.28
CA LYS A 45 -10.47 -10.38 -0.05
C LYS A 45 -11.28 -11.40 -0.84
N THR A 46 -12.18 -12.08 -0.14
CA THR A 46 -13.10 -13.05 -0.73
C THR A 46 -14.37 -12.35 -1.22
N GLY A 47 -15.02 -12.90 -2.24
CA GLY A 47 -16.27 -12.38 -2.80
C GLY A 47 -16.08 -11.59 -4.11
N PRO A 48 -17.17 -11.11 -4.72
CA PRO A 48 -17.12 -10.36 -5.97
C PRO A 48 -16.25 -9.10 -5.87
N PHE A 49 -15.38 -8.90 -6.85
CA PHE A 49 -14.47 -7.74 -6.87
C PHE A 49 -15.18 -6.38 -6.82
N ALA A 50 -16.37 -6.30 -7.44
CA ALA A 50 -17.19 -5.09 -7.42
C ALA A 50 -17.64 -4.70 -6.00
N GLU A 51 -17.82 -5.67 -5.10
CA GLU A 51 -18.28 -5.40 -3.73
C GLU A 51 -17.15 -4.89 -2.85
N HIS A 52 -15.98 -5.51 -2.94
CA HIS A 52 -14.87 -5.20 -2.02
C HIS A 52 -13.85 -4.18 -2.57
N SER A 53 -13.89 -3.90 -3.88
CA SER A 53 -12.98 -3.02 -4.61
C SER A 53 -13.72 -2.19 -5.68
N ASN A 54 -14.89 -1.66 -5.31
CA ASN A 54 -15.81 -0.96 -6.21
C ASN A 54 -15.16 0.19 -7.02
N GLN A 55 -14.28 1.00 -6.40
CA GLN A 55 -13.60 2.09 -7.13
C GLN A 55 -12.74 1.56 -8.28
N LEU A 56 -11.97 0.49 -8.03
CA LEU A 56 -11.14 -0.14 -9.07
C LEU A 56 -12.00 -0.85 -10.11
N TRP A 57 -13.13 -1.42 -9.70
CA TRP A 57 -14.09 -2.01 -10.63
C TRP A 57 -14.62 -0.96 -11.62
N ASN A 58 -15.04 0.21 -11.13
CA ASN A 58 -15.52 1.30 -11.98
C ASN A 58 -14.42 1.82 -12.92
N ILE A 59 -13.18 1.93 -12.45
CA ILE A 59 -12.03 2.33 -13.27
C ILE A 59 -11.76 1.30 -14.39
N SER A 60 -11.97 0.01 -14.14
CA SER A 60 -11.78 -1.03 -15.15
C SER A 60 -12.72 -0.92 -16.36
N ALA A 61 -13.83 -0.18 -16.22
CA ALA A 61 -14.75 0.09 -17.34
C ALA A 61 -14.27 1.25 -18.24
N VAL A 62 -13.22 1.98 -17.87
CA VAL A 62 -12.68 3.09 -18.68
C VAL A 62 -11.88 2.53 -19.86
N PRO A 63 -12.27 2.79 -21.12
CA PRO A 63 -11.74 2.07 -22.28
C PRO A 63 -10.31 2.45 -22.70
N SER A 64 -9.70 3.46 -22.07
CA SER A 64 -8.41 4.01 -22.47
C SER A 64 -7.49 4.18 -21.27
N TRP A 65 -6.30 3.59 -21.35
CA TRP A 65 -5.24 3.78 -20.37
C TRP A 65 -4.85 5.25 -20.17
N SER A 66 -4.89 6.07 -21.23
CA SER A 66 -4.64 7.51 -21.11
C SER A 66 -5.67 8.19 -20.20
N LYS A 67 -6.95 7.83 -20.35
CA LYS A 67 -8.02 8.35 -19.47
C LYS A 67 -7.90 7.82 -18.04
N VAL A 68 -7.55 6.53 -17.88
CA VAL A 68 -7.27 5.93 -16.57
C VAL A 68 -6.15 6.68 -15.86
N ASN A 69 -5.00 6.88 -16.52
CA ASN A 69 -3.86 7.59 -15.96
C ASN A 69 -4.21 9.03 -15.58
N GLN A 70 -4.89 9.76 -16.47
CA GLN A 70 -5.34 11.13 -16.17
C GLN A 70 -6.30 11.17 -14.97
N GLY A 71 -7.23 10.22 -14.87
CA GLY A 71 -8.15 10.11 -13.74
C GLY A 71 -7.42 9.80 -12.44
N LEU A 72 -6.51 8.82 -12.45
CA LEU A 72 -5.72 8.41 -11.28
C LEU A 72 -4.79 9.52 -10.80
N ILE A 73 -4.17 10.29 -11.69
CA ILE A 73 -3.35 11.46 -11.29
C ILE A 73 -4.21 12.51 -10.57
N ARG A 74 -5.40 12.83 -11.10
CA ARG A 74 -6.31 13.79 -10.45
C ARG A 74 -6.80 13.27 -9.10
N MET A 75 -7.17 11.99 -9.04
CA MET A 75 -7.59 11.33 -7.80
C MET A 75 -6.46 11.29 -6.77
N TYR A 76 -5.22 11.03 -7.18
CA TYR A 76 -4.07 11.03 -6.28
C TYR A 76 -3.80 12.42 -5.67
N LYS A 77 -3.92 13.48 -6.46
CA LYS A 77 -3.83 14.85 -5.93
C LYS A 77 -4.89 15.09 -4.86
N ALA A 78 -6.16 14.82 -5.17
CA ALA A 78 -7.28 15.11 -4.27
C ALA A 78 -7.30 14.21 -3.02
N GLU A 79 -7.10 12.90 -3.18
CA GLU A 79 -7.30 11.90 -2.12
C GLU A 79 -6.03 11.57 -1.33
N CYS A 80 -4.85 11.99 -1.79
CA CYS A 80 -3.58 11.74 -1.12
C CYS A 80 -2.86 13.05 -0.78
N LEU A 81 -2.49 13.84 -1.79
CA LEU A 81 -1.66 15.04 -1.57
C LEU A 81 -2.42 16.16 -0.86
N GLU A 82 -3.68 16.38 -1.21
CA GLU A 82 -4.54 17.43 -0.67
C GLU A 82 -5.36 16.94 0.55
N LYS A 83 -5.17 15.69 0.97
CA LYS A 83 -5.89 15.08 2.09
C LYS A 83 -5.03 15.11 3.34
N PHE A 84 -5.32 16.05 4.25
CA PHE A 84 -4.52 16.28 5.45
C PHE A 84 -4.21 14.99 6.25
N PRO A 85 -5.19 14.12 6.58
CA PRO A 85 -4.89 12.89 7.32
C PRO A 85 -3.89 11.95 6.64
N VAL A 86 -3.76 12.04 5.32
CA VAL A 86 -2.84 11.24 4.52
C VAL A 86 -1.46 11.92 4.44
N ILE A 87 -1.42 13.21 4.10
CA ILE A 87 -0.17 13.92 3.85
C ILE A 87 0.53 14.46 5.11
N GLN A 88 -0.15 14.51 6.26
CA GLN A 88 0.36 15.10 7.51
C GLN A 88 1.71 14.54 7.98
N HIS A 89 2.06 13.32 7.59
CA HIS A 89 3.32 12.67 7.97
C HIS A 89 4.43 12.83 6.93
N PHE A 90 4.20 13.60 5.86
CA PHE A 90 5.20 13.87 4.84
C PHE A 90 6.33 14.73 5.42
N LYS A 91 7.57 14.25 5.28
CA LYS A 91 8.75 14.93 5.83
C LYS A 91 9.36 15.85 4.78
N PHE A 92 9.72 17.05 5.21
CA PHE A 92 10.43 18.03 4.41
C PHE A 92 11.88 18.16 4.92
N GLY A 93 12.79 18.43 3.99
CA GLY A 93 14.23 18.53 4.27
C GLY A 93 14.93 19.32 3.17
N SER A 94 16.25 19.14 3.03
CA SER A 94 17.01 19.87 1.99
C SER A 94 16.68 19.41 0.56
N LEU A 95 16.39 18.12 0.36
CA LEU A 95 16.05 17.58 -0.97
C LEU A 95 14.60 17.85 -1.39
N LEU A 96 13.70 17.88 -0.41
CA LEU A 96 12.27 18.15 -0.60
C LEU A 96 11.90 19.31 0.32
N PRO A 97 12.20 20.55 -0.09
CA PRO A 97 11.97 21.71 0.74
C PRO A 97 10.49 22.05 0.86
N ILE A 98 10.13 22.67 1.98
CA ILE A 98 8.79 23.23 2.22
C ILE A 98 8.66 24.67 1.69
N GLN A 99 9.78 25.33 1.35
CA GLN A 99 9.72 26.68 0.82
C GLN A 99 8.92 26.77 -0.50
N PRO A 100 8.28 27.92 -0.77
CA PRO A 100 7.53 28.11 -2.01
C PRO A 100 8.37 27.78 -3.25
N VAL A 101 7.72 27.19 -4.25
CA VAL A 101 8.38 26.87 -5.52
C VAL A 101 8.85 28.16 -6.21
N THR A 102 10.12 28.22 -6.57
CA THR A 102 10.67 29.29 -7.38
C THR A 102 10.49 28.93 -8.86
N SER A 103 9.65 29.67 -9.59
CA SER A 103 9.56 29.53 -11.04
C SER A 103 10.89 29.96 -11.67
N SER A 104 11.47 29.11 -12.51
CA SER A 104 12.63 29.44 -13.37
C SER A 104 12.16 30.03 -14.69
#